data_AF-A0A3P6C3M3-F1
#
_entry.id   AF-A0A3P6C3M3-F1
#
_cell.length_a   1.000
_cell.length_b   1.000
_cell.length_c   1.000
_cell.angle_alpha   90.00
_cell.angle_beta   90.00
_cell.angle_gamma   90.00
#
_symmetry.space_group_name_H-M   'P 1'
#
loop_
_entity.id
_entity.type
_entity.pdbx_description
1 polymer ?
#
loop_
_entity_poly.entity_id
_entity_poly.type
_entity_poly.pdbx_seq_one_letter_code
_entity_poly.pdbx_strand_id
1 'polypeptide(L)' 'MSEPTSEKEASSSSSSSMVPDWTQLPEELLHIITGKLEHCFNVIHARSVCTSWRSTFPFPHSLLRPRHSREGPFVSL' A
#
# COMPACT_ATOMS: atom_id res chain seq x y z
N MET A 1 -2.92 43.53 19.63
CA MET A 1 -2.03 42.92 20.63
C MET A 1 -2.52 41.49 20.83
N SER A 2 -1.78 40.57 20.22
CA SER A 2 -1.60 39.14 20.51
C SER A 2 -2.81 38.22 20.67
N GLU A 3 -3.04 37.47 19.60
CA GLU A 3 -3.66 36.15 19.51
C GLU A 3 -2.75 35.10 20.20
N PRO A 4 -3.25 34.16 21.02
CA PRO A 4 -2.46 33.01 21.42
C PRO A 4 -2.78 31.82 20.52
N THR A 5 -1.83 31.54 19.63
CA THR A 5 -1.62 30.24 18.98
C THR A 5 -1.57 29.14 20.05
N SER A 6 -2.48 28.17 19.99
CA SER A 6 -2.34 26.91 20.75
C SER A 6 -1.78 25.84 19.82
N GLU A 7 -0.46 25.81 19.80
CA GLU A 7 0.37 24.66 19.53
C GLU A 7 -0.12 23.43 20.31
N LYS A 8 -0.34 22.31 19.63
CA LYS A 8 -0.41 21.00 20.29
C LYS A 8 0.53 20.05 19.60
N GLU A 9 1.81 20.28 19.89
CA GLU A 9 2.88 19.30 19.86
C GLU A 9 2.49 18.11 20.76
N ALA A 10 2.41 16.92 20.19
CA ALA A 10 2.37 15.68 20.95
C ALA A 10 3.48 14.77 20.43
N SER A 11 4.73 15.14 20.74
CA SER A 11 5.86 14.22 20.72
C SER A 11 5.66 13.18 21.83
N SER A 12 5.02 12.07 21.48
CA SER A 12 5.00 10.87 22.31
C SER A 12 6.24 10.04 21.98
N SER A 13 7.32 10.28 22.72
CA SER A 13 8.54 9.48 22.66
C SER A 13 8.30 8.16 23.40
N SER A 14 7.86 7.13 22.66
CA SER A 14 7.86 5.74 23.09
C SER A 14 8.98 5.05 22.33
N SER A 15 9.91 4.41 23.04
CA SER A 15 10.94 3.53 22.47
C SER A 15 10.31 2.26 21.91
N SER A 16 9.44 2.43 20.93
CA SER A 16 8.94 1.38 20.06
C SER A 16 10.10 0.99 19.15
N SER A 17 10.27 -0.31 18.89
CA SER A 17 11.07 -0.83 17.77
C SER A 17 11.09 0.19 16.64
N MET A 18 12.26 0.70 16.24
CA MET A 18 12.43 1.72 15.21
C MET A 18 11.98 1.13 13.86
N VAL A 19 10.69 0.84 13.70
CA VAL A 19 10.09 0.61 12.40
C VAL A 19 10.13 1.98 11.73
N PRO A 20 10.94 2.12 10.67
CA PRO A 20 11.00 3.38 9.95
C PRO A 20 9.59 3.71 9.45
N ASP A 21 9.21 4.97 9.59
CA ASP A 21 7.91 5.44 9.15
C ASP A 21 7.91 5.55 7.62
N TRP A 22 7.59 4.42 6.95
CA TRP A 22 7.50 4.33 5.50
C TRP A 22 6.39 5.20 4.90
N THR A 23 5.52 5.80 5.72
CA THR A 23 4.52 6.78 5.25
C THR A 23 5.14 8.12 4.84
N GLN A 24 6.34 8.43 5.35
CA GLN A 24 7.09 9.65 5.02
C GLN A 24 7.86 9.54 3.71
N LEU A 25 7.86 8.37 3.07
CA LEU A 25 8.55 8.16 1.81
C LEU A 25 7.85 8.95 0.69
N PRO A 26 8.56 9.82 -0.05
CA PRO A 26 8.00 10.56 -1.18
C PRO A 26 7.41 9.62 -2.24
N GLU A 27 6.32 10.08 -2.86
CA GLU A 27 5.61 9.30 -3.88
C GLU A 27 6.48 8.99 -5.10
N GLU A 28 7.41 9.88 -5.47
CA GLU A 28 8.36 9.64 -6.56
C GLU A 28 9.22 8.39 -6.32
N LEU A 29 9.71 8.21 -5.08
CA LEU A 29 10.48 7.02 -4.72
C LEU A 29 9.61 5.77 -4.71
N LEU A 30 8.35 5.88 -4.26
CA LEU A 30 7.39 4.78 -4.31
C LEU A 30 7.14 4.32 -5.75
N HIS A 31 7.02 5.26 -6.69
CA HIS A 31 6.86 4.94 -8.11
C HIS A 31 8.08 4.19 -8.66
N ILE A 32 9.30 4.64 -8.32
CA ILE A 32 10.55 3.97 -8.71
C ILE A 32 10.62 2.55 -8.13
N ILE A 33 10.29 2.38 -6.85
CA ILE A 33 10.27 1.05 -6.21
C ILE A 33 9.25 0.16 -6.90
N THR A 34 8.05 0.68 -7.20
CA THR A 34 6.99 -0.06 -7.91
C THR A 34 7.47 -0.56 -9.27
N GLY A 35 8.17 0.28 -10.04
CA GLY A 35 8.74 -0.10 -11.33
C GLY A 35 9.85 -1.15 -11.25
N LYS A 36 10.52 -1.28 -10.09
CA LYS A 36 11.57 -2.29 -9.85
C LYS A 36 11.06 -3.59 -9.27
N LEU A 37 9.83 -3.63 -8.76
CA LEU A 37 9.23 -4.83 -8.16
C LEU A 37 8.53 -5.66 -9.25
N GLU A 38 9.32 -6.41 -10.00
CA GLU A 38 8.86 -7.23 -11.14
C GLU A 38 7.98 -8.42 -10.71
N HIS A 39 8.18 -8.94 -9.50
CA HIS A 39 7.42 -10.07 -8.98
C HIS A 39 6.14 -9.65 -8.25
N CYS A 40 5.03 -10.32 -8.56
CA CYS A 40 3.73 -10.07 -7.93
C CYS A 40 3.73 -10.26 -6.41
N PHE A 41 4.53 -11.19 -5.87
CA PHE A 41 4.66 -11.38 -4.42
C PHE A 41 5.26 -10.14 -3.75
N ASN A 42 6.28 -9.53 -4.37
CA ASN A 42 6.90 -8.31 -3.85
C ASN A 42 5.90 -7.16 -3.78
N VAL A 43 5.03 -7.03 -4.77
CA VAL A 43 3.94 -6.04 -4.78
C VAL A 43 2.98 -6.30 -3.60
N ILE A 44 2.62 -7.55 -3.30
CA ILE A 44 1.76 -7.87 -2.15
C ILE A 44 2.45 -7.52 -0.82
N HIS A 45 3.73 -7.86 -0.66
CA HIS A 45 4.49 -7.54 0.54
C HIS A 45 4.62 -6.02 0.73
N ALA A 46 4.95 -5.29 -0.34
CA ALA A 46 5.02 -3.83 -0.35
C ALA A 46 3.69 -3.18 0.07
N ARG A 47 2.55 -3.72 -0.39
CA ARG A 47 1.21 -3.25 0.01
C ARG A 47 0.87 -3.48 1.48
N SER A 48 1.60 -4.37 2.16
CA SER A 48 1.42 -4.62 3.59
C SER A 48 2.26 -3.72 4.48
N VAL A 49 3.16 -2.89 3.92
CA VAL A 49 4.06 -2.01 4.67
C VAL A 49 3.27 -0.88 5.35
N CYS A 50 2.47 -0.14 4.59
CA CYS A 50 1.57 0.88 5.12
C CYS A 50 0.44 1.22 4.12
N THR A 51 -0.51 2.05 4.54
CA THR A 51 -1.65 2.46 3.71
C THR A 51 -1.25 3.31 2.51
N SER A 52 -0.25 4.18 2.64
CA SER A 52 0.27 4.97 1.52
C SER A 52 0.81 4.08 0.40
N TRP A 53 1.64 3.09 0.74
CA TRP A 53 2.13 2.12 -0.23
C TRP A 53 0.97 1.34 -0.85
N ARG A 54 0.02 0.86 -0.05
CA ARG A 54 -1.14 0.14 -0.56
C ARG A 54 -1.93 0.91 -1.63
N SER A 55 -1.97 2.24 -1.54
CA SER A 55 -2.64 3.11 -2.51
C SER A 55 -1.83 3.27 -3.81
N THR A 56 -0.50 3.32 -3.73
CA THR A 56 0.38 3.46 -4.91
C THR A 56 0.52 2.15 -5.69
N PHE A 57 0.54 1.02 -4.98
CA PHE A 57 0.78 -0.29 -5.58
C PHE A 57 -0.53 -0.95 -6.09
N PRO A 58 -0.69 -1.13 -7.42
CA PRO A 58 -1.88 -1.78 -7.97
C PRO A 58 -1.94 -3.25 -7.57
N PHE A 59 -3.16 -3.81 -7.53
CA PHE A 59 -3.32 -5.23 -7.25
C PHE A 59 -2.75 -6.04 -8.43
N PRO A 60 -1.83 -6.99 -8.19
CA PRO A 60 -1.21 -7.73 -9.28
C PRO A 60 -2.26 -8.56 -10.03
N HIS A 61 -2.33 -8.35 -11.34
CA HIS A 61 -3.28 -9.05 -12.21
C HIS A 61 -3.09 -10.57 -12.22
N SER A 62 -1.87 -11.04 -11.96
CA SER A 62 -1.56 -12.48 -11.84
C SER A 62 -2.20 -13.15 -10.62
N LEU A 63 -2.57 -12.39 -9.59
CA LEU A 63 -3.32 -12.89 -8.42
C LEU A 63 -4.81 -12.58 -8.52
N LEU A 64 -5.25 -11.81 -9.51
CA LEU A 64 -6.66 -11.74 -9.82
C LEU A 64 -7.05 -13.16 -10.23
N ARG A 65 -7.85 -13.79 -9.38
CA ARG A 65 -8.47 -15.08 -9.70
C ARG A 65 -9.00 -14.94 -11.12
N PRO A 66 -8.53 -15.77 -12.08
CA PRO A 66 -9.17 -15.82 -13.38
C PRO A 66 -10.63 -16.06 -13.06
N ARG A 67 -11.50 -15.11 -13.41
CA ARG A 67 -12.91 -15.43 -13.55
C ARG A 67 -12.93 -16.40 -14.70
N HIS A 68 -12.71 -17.67 -14.38
CA HIS A 68 -13.10 -18.78 -15.23
C HIS A 68 -14.57 -18.48 -15.46
N SER A 69 -14.84 -18.01 -16.68
CA SER A 69 -16.18 -17.88 -17.22
C SER A 69 -16.86 -19.17 -16.81
N ARG A 70 -17.82 -19.07 -15.90
CA ARG A 70 -18.68 -20.18 -15.52
C ARG A 70 -19.66 -20.41 -16.66
N GLU A 71 -19.15 -20.54 -17.87
CA GLU A 71 -19.82 -21.15 -18.99
C GLU A 71 -19.46 -22.63 -18.88
N GLY A 72 -20.10 -23.29 -17.90
CA GLY A 72 -20.30 -24.72 -18.03
C GLY A 72 -21.18 -24.94 -19.27
N PRO A 73 -20.98 -26.02 -20.03
CA PRO A 73 -21.86 -26.31 -21.16
C PRO A 73 -23.26 -26.45 -20.57
N PHE A 74 -24.16 -25.56 -20.98
CA PHE A 74 -25.59 -25.74 -20.77
C PHE A 74 -25.98 -26.99 -21.55
N VAL A 75 -25.96 -28.14 -20.86
CA VAL A 75 -26.58 -29.37 -21.35
C VAL A 75 -28.08 -29.13 -21.36
N SER A 76 -28.63 -28.69 -22.50
CA SER A 76 -30.07 -28.78 -22.75
C SER A 76 -30.43 -30.24 -22.92
N LEU A 77 -31.27 -30.73 -22.02
CA LEU A 77 -32.07 -31.94 -22.19
C LEU A 77 -33.21 -31.67 -23.19
#